data_AF-A0A369TG97-F1
#
_entry.id   AF-A0A369TG97-F1
#
_cell.length_a   1.000
_cell.length_b   1.000
_cell.length_c   1.000
_cell.angle_alpha   90.00
_cell.angle_beta   90.00
_cell.angle_gamma   90.00
#
_symmetry.space_group_name_H-M   'P 1'
#
loop_
_entity.id
_entity.type
_entity.pdbx_description
1 polymer ?
#
loop_
_entity_poly.entity_id
_entity_poly.type
_entity_poly.pdbx_seq_one_letter_code
_entity_poly.pdbx_strand_id
1 'polypeptide(L)' 'MRQIGFPGYSRHGLRKNAVNRLLEAGCATAQVAAVTGQTLQMVEHYAAQVNQARLADEAIRKLIENEGSR' A
#
# COMPACT_ATOMS: atom_id res chain seq x y z
N MET A 1 14.69 -14.86 -10.91
CA MET A 1 14.50 -13.59 -11.63
C MET A 1 15.62 -13.38 -12.65
N ARG A 2 16.91 -13.38 -12.26
CA ARG A 2 18.03 -13.24 -13.20
C ARG A 2 18.08 -14.31 -14.32
N GLN A 3 17.76 -15.57 -13.99
CA GLN A 3 17.69 -16.69 -14.97
C GLN A 3 16.50 -16.61 -15.94
N ILE A 4 15.50 -15.77 -15.67
CA ILE A 4 14.32 -15.59 -16.54
C ILE A 4 14.28 -14.19 -17.16
N GLY A 5 15.43 -13.50 -17.24
CA GLY A 5 15.55 -12.21 -17.92
C GLY A 5 15.12 -10.98 -17.11
N PHE A 6 14.90 -11.10 -15.79
CA PHE A 6 14.55 -9.97 -14.91
C PHE A 6 15.66 -9.66 -13.89
N PRO A 7 16.83 -9.15 -14.30
CA PRO A 7 17.86 -8.69 -13.38
C PRO A 7 17.37 -7.46 -12.60
N GLY A 8 17.55 -7.46 -11.28
CA GLY A 8 17.11 -6.36 -10.39
C GLY A 8 15.81 -6.63 -9.64
N TYR A 9 14.99 -7.60 -10.07
CA TYR A 9 13.79 -8.01 -9.34
C TYR A 9 14.11 -9.16 -8.39
N SER A 10 13.60 -9.06 -7.15
CA SER A 10 13.65 -10.14 -6.18
C SER A 10 12.25 -10.62 -5.85
N ARG A 11 12.10 -11.90 -5.48
CA ARG A 11 10.81 -12.47 -5.01
C ARG A 11 10.24 -11.65 -3.85
N HIS A 12 11.11 -11.17 -2.97
CA HIS A 12 10.73 -10.32 -1.84
C HIS A 12 10.22 -8.95 -2.30
N GLY A 13 10.94 -8.30 -3.22
CA GLY A 13 10.54 -7.00 -3.76
C GLY A 13 9.21 -7.04 -4.52
N LEU A 14 8.98 -8.09 -5.32
CA LEU A 14 7.68 -8.26 -6.01
C LEU A 14 6.53 -8.48 -5.03
N ARG A 15 6.74 -9.27 -3.97
CA ARG A 15 5.73 -9.49 -2.94
C ARG A 15 5.39 -8.19 -2.20
N LYS A 16 6.39 -7.39 -1.84
CA LYS A 16 6.17 -6.04 -1.27
C LYS A 16 5.37 -5.15 -2.23
N ASN A 17 5.73 -5.13 -3.50
CA ASN A 17 5.01 -4.34 -4.51
C ASN A 17 3.56 -4.79 -4.69
N ALA A 18 3.29 -6.10 -4.63
CA ALA A 18 1.92 -6.62 -4.69
C ALA A 18 1.08 -6.15 -3.49
N VAL A 19 1.65 -6.17 -2.27
CA VAL A 19 0.97 -5.63 -1.07
C VAL A 19 0.63 -4.16 -1.26
N ASN A 20 1.62 -3.33 -1.62
CA ASN A 20 1.44 -1.89 -1.76
C ASN A 20 0.35 -1.56 -2.79
N ARG A 21 0.39 -2.20 -3.97
CA ARG A 21 -0.59 -1.95 -5.03
C ARG A 21 -2.02 -2.31 -4.62
N LEU A 22 -2.21 -3.39 -3.88
CA LEU A 22 -3.54 -3.80 -3.41
C LEU A 22 -4.05 -2.87 -2.30
N LEU A 23 -3.18 -2.41 -1.41
CA LEU A 23 -3.52 -1.43 -0.38
C LEU A 23 -3.87 -0.05 -0.99
N GLU A 24 -3.10 0.40 -1.98
CA GLU A 24 -3.37 1.62 -2.74
C GLU A 24 -4.69 1.53 -3.52
N ALA A 25 -5.06 0.34 -3.99
CA ALA A 25 -6.36 0.08 -4.60
C ALA A 25 -7.53 0.00 -3.58
N GLY A 26 -7.26 0.16 -2.28
CA GLY A 26 -8.27 0.16 -1.23
C GLY A 26 -8.70 -1.23 -0.76
N CYS A 27 -7.96 -2.30 -1.08
CA CYS A 27 -8.26 -3.64 -0.57
C CYS A 27 -8.03 -3.72 0.94
N ALA A 28 -8.88 -4.49 1.62
CA ALA A 28 -8.74 -4.74 3.06
C ALA A 28 -7.49 -5.58 3.35
N THR A 29 -6.84 -5.36 4.49
CA THR A 29 -5.61 -6.07 4.89
C THR A 29 -5.77 -7.60 4.86
N ALA A 30 -6.95 -8.11 5.24
CA ALA A 30 -7.28 -9.54 5.16
C ALA A 30 -7.31 -10.07 3.71
N GLN A 31 -7.85 -9.30 2.76
CA GLN A 31 -7.85 -9.66 1.34
C GLN A 31 -6.42 -9.68 0.80
N VAL A 32 -5.62 -8.66 1.14
CA VAL A 32 -4.22 -8.57 0.74
C VAL A 32 -3.39 -9.72 1.33
N ALA A 33 -3.63 -10.09 2.58
CA ALA A 33 -2.98 -11.23 3.22
C ALA A 33 -3.32 -12.54 2.50
N ALA A 34 -4.59 -12.76 2.15
CA ALA A 34 -5.04 -13.94 1.40
C ALA A 34 -4.41 -14.02 0.00
N VAL A 35 -4.34 -12.90 -0.72
CA VAL A 35 -3.74 -12.86 -2.07
C VAL A 35 -2.22 -13.05 -2.04
N THR A 36 -1.54 -12.44 -1.07
CA THR A 36 -0.08 -12.43 -1.01
C THR A 36 0.52 -13.58 -0.18
N GLY A 37 -0.32 -14.34 0.52
CA GLY A 37 0.08 -15.43 1.42
C GLY A 37 0.89 -14.96 2.63
N GLN A 38 0.71 -13.70 3.05
CA GLN A 38 1.44 -13.12 4.18
C GLN A 38 0.60 -13.08 5.44
N THR A 39 1.27 -13.01 6.58
CA THR A 39 0.61 -12.77 7.86
C THR A 39 -0.03 -11.38 7.88
N LEU A 40 -1.12 -11.24 8.64
CA LEU A 40 -1.80 -9.95 8.82
C LEU A 40 -0.83 -8.88 9.34
N GLN A 41 -0.01 -9.21 10.34
CA GLN A 41 0.98 -8.30 10.92
C GLN A 41 1.95 -7.73 9.86
N MET A 42 2.36 -8.54 8.88
CA MET A 42 3.25 -8.09 7.82
C MET A 42 2.54 -7.14 6.85
N VAL A 43 1.27 -7.44 6.52
CA VAL A 43 0.46 -6.57 5.67
C VAL A 43 0.14 -5.25 6.37
N GLU A 44 -0.18 -5.30 7.66
CA GLU A 44 -0.44 -4.12 8.49
C GLU A 44 0.78 -3.19 8.57
N HIS A 45 1.99 -3.75 8.67
CA HIS A 45 3.22 -2.96 8.64
C HIS A 45 3.32 -2.11 7.35
N TYR A 46 2.98 -2.67 6.20
CA TYR A 46 2.94 -1.92 4.94
C TYR A 46 1.72 -1.00 4.82
N ALA A 47 0.57 -1.43 5.34
CA ALA A 47 -0.65 -0.63 5.37
C ALA A 47 -0.49 0.64 6.19
N ALA A 48 0.28 0.63 7.27
CA ALA A 48 0.59 1.83 8.04
C ALA A 48 1.26 2.91 7.18
N GLN A 49 2.20 2.53 6.31
CA GLN A 49 2.90 3.45 5.42
C GLN A 49 1.98 4.00 4.32
N VAL A 50 1.22 3.12 3.66
CA VAL A 50 0.29 3.51 2.58
C VAL A 50 -0.83 4.40 3.13
N ASN A 51 -1.42 4.02 4.27
CA ASN A 51 -2.48 4.81 4.89
C ASN A 51 -1.99 6.17 5.36
N GLN A 52 -0.75 6.30 5.84
CA GLN A 52 -0.22 7.60 6.26
C GLN A 52 -0.26 8.63 5.12
N ALA A 53 0.18 8.25 3.92
CA ALA A 53 0.14 9.13 2.75
C ALA A 53 -1.30 9.52 2.39
N ARG A 54 -2.20 8.53 2.29
CA ARG A 54 -3.62 8.78 1.97
C ARG A 54 -4.30 9.66 3.01
N LEU A 55 -4.07 9.41 4.31
CA LEU A 55 -4.64 10.18 5.41
C LEU A 55 -4.12 11.62 5.42
N ALA A 56 -2.84 11.83 5.07
CA ALA A 56 -2.29 13.17 4.93
C ALA A 56 -2.98 13.94 3.80
N ASP A 57 -3.11 13.34 2.62
CA ASP A 57 -3.79 13.97 1.48
C ASP A 57 -5.26 14.32 1.80
N GLU A 58 -5.97 13.40 2.45
CA GLU A 58 -7.35 13.63 2.90
C GLU A 58 -7.45 14.75 3.94
N ALA A 59 -6.51 14.81 4.90
CA ALA A 59 -6.49 15.85 5.91
C ALA A 59 -6.24 17.24 5.30
N ILE A 60 -5.29 17.35 4.37
CA ILE A 60 -5.01 18.60 3.65
C ILE A 60 -6.19 19.02 2.79
N ARG A 61 -6.85 18.09 2.09
CA ARG A 61 -8.03 18.39 1.29
C ARG A 61 -9.16 18.97 2.16
N LYS A 62 -9.45 18.34 3.29
CA LYS A 62 -10.45 18.84 4.26
C LYS A 62 -10.11 20.23 4.80
N LEU A 63 -8.83 20.54 5.00
CA LEU A 63 -8.39 21.87 5.43
C LEU A 63 -8.74 22.92 4.37
N ILE A 64 -8.38 22.67 3.11
CA ILE A 64 -8.65 23.59 1.99
C ILE A 64 -10.16 23.79 1.76
N GLU A 65 -10.95 22.71 1.79
CA GLU A 65 -12.41 22.77 1.65
C GLU A 65 -13.06 23.61 2.76
N ASN A 66 -12.59 23.49 3.99
CA ASN A 66 -13.08 24.28 5.12
C ASN A 66 -12.66 25.76 5.04
N GLU A 67 -11.50 26.08 4.44
CA GLU A 67 -11.04 27.45 4.25
C GLU A 67 -11.75 28.17 3.11
N GLY A 68 -12.08 27.48 2.01
CA GLY A 68 -12.81 28.06 0.87
C GLY A 68 -14.31 28.24 1.09
N SER A 69 -14.88 27.66 2.16
CA SER A 69 -16.29 27.81 2.54
C SER A 69 -16.53 28.89 3.62
N ARG A 70 -15.48 29.63 4.01
CA ARG A 70 -15.56 30.83 4.85
C ARG A 70 -15.49 32.08 4.00
#